data_AF-A0A962NY92-F1
#
_entry.id   AF-A0A962NY92-F1
#
_cell.length_a   1.000
_cell.length_b   1.000
_cell.length_c   1.000
_cell.angle_alpha   90.00
_cell.angle_beta   90.00
_cell.angle_gamma   90.00
#
_symmetry.space_group_name_H-M   'P 1'
#
loop_
_entity.id
_entity.type
_entity.pdbx_description
1 polymer ?
#
loop_
_entity_poly.entity_id
_entity_poly.type
_entity_poly.pdbx_seq_one_letter_code
_entity_poly.pdbx_strand_id
1 'polypeptide(L)'
;VLLKKGVKTLNGGMVQPSYMFGFLNSDTPIANVTDSYFARFSATEKANLEALRNFVRPIVKALAPVGATDNNVLLAYSVTTQSTTKTMDEMAKMIKSNDAGSIAAAPIGQTVKQVLITAGRATEQTAPPNSDQTDVYVGTVTVPYYGDVPTADKPTAIASSYWKADATKPDAEAGFLGKPNACGAYAAGLTVNGIKLEPSKSTTTCFPMPIKQSEQTIPMIVTVPKGVKPEGGWPVVIFQHGITRNRTDIFAVASTYAKAGFVTVAIDLPLHGLPAKVTVKEDDKDVEKDNPFYKNSLLAPFVAVKPELAGLITANERTFDVDIHPVGIGTDGKLVPTVDGKVDGSGTHFINLINPISSRDNLRQGASDILVLAKNLANLNLDTTLGGDVNTNRVYLSSISLGTIVGTVALGADKDANLIKAASVSVGGGAIVKLLDASRGYGPEIANGLAKINVLENTDDYETFMRFAQTVTDSGDPINFAMNARYKKADDTYNRPIHFTQVLNDLVVPNAAVKGPQTATQDLVGATGFLSGNTALAKAMGFNIADKKDIDIDMLSKGNVVGSSWFEFKQGGHGSLLDPTTNASVTTEMQCQSASFFFTAAMTGTAVVPVGCSKPAD
;
A
#
# COMPACT_ATOMS: atom_id res chain seq x y z
N VAL A 1 7.34 21.26 -15.15
CA VAL A 1 6.08 22.04 -15.17
C VAL A 1 6.03 22.89 -16.43
N LEU A 2 4.87 22.97 -17.08
CA LEU A 2 4.64 23.72 -18.31
C LEU A 2 3.37 24.57 -18.20
N LEU A 3 3.48 25.85 -18.55
CA LEU A 3 2.33 26.73 -18.78
C LEU A 3 2.28 27.13 -20.25
N LYS A 4 1.16 26.88 -20.92
CA LYS A 4 0.94 27.25 -22.33
C LYS A 4 0.09 28.52 -22.46
N LYS A 5 0.18 29.18 -23.63
CA LYS A 5 -0.73 30.26 -24.02
C LYS A 5 -2.18 29.79 -23.96
N GLY A 6 -3.08 30.72 -23.61
CA GLY A 6 -4.51 30.43 -23.39
C GLY A 6 -4.95 30.56 -21.93
N VAL A 7 -3.99 30.66 -21.00
CA VAL A 7 -4.27 31.03 -19.61
C VAL A 7 -4.72 32.50 -19.57
N LYS A 8 -5.85 32.73 -18.92
CA LYS A 8 -6.43 34.05 -18.70
C LYS A 8 -6.36 34.40 -17.22
N THR A 9 -6.19 35.69 -16.92
CA THR A 9 -6.44 36.22 -15.58
C THR A 9 -7.92 36.08 -15.24
N LEU A 10 -8.30 36.21 -13.97
CA LEU A 10 -9.70 36.16 -13.53
C LEU A 10 -10.60 37.19 -14.24
N ASN A 11 -10.00 38.28 -14.74
CA ASN A 11 -10.70 39.33 -15.49
C ASN A 11 -10.63 39.11 -17.02
N GLY A 12 -10.21 37.94 -17.49
CA GLY A 12 -10.17 37.57 -18.91
C GLY A 12 -8.94 38.04 -19.69
N GLY A 13 -7.97 38.68 -19.04
CA GLY A 13 -6.74 39.16 -19.68
C GLY A 13 -5.79 38.03 -20.05
N MET A 14 -5.16 38.10 -21.22
CA MET A 14 -4.22 37.07 -21.67
C MET A 14 -2.88 37.17 -20.94
N VAL A 15 -2.37 36.04 -20.46
CA VAL A 15 -1.02 35.96 -19.88
C VAL A 15 0.02 35.81 -21.00
N GLN A 16 1.13 36.55 -20.91
CA GLN A 16 2.26 36.51 -21.85
C GLN A 16 3.53 36.02 -21.12
N PRO A 17 4.50 35.41 -21.82
CA PRO A 17 5.77 35.03 -21.21
C PRO A 17 6.50 36.30 -20.75
N SER A 18 7.28 36.19 -19.68
CA SER A 18 8.17 37.28 -19.30
C SER A 18 9.22 37.50 -20.39
N TYR A 19 9.65 38.76 -20.57
CA TYR A 19 10.67 39.12 -21.55
C TYR A 19 11.92 38.25 -21.40
N MET A 20 12.37 38.05 -20.14
CA MET A 20 13.53 37.24 -19.80
C MET A 20 13.37 35.77 -20.18
N PHE A 21 12.21 35.17 -19.93
CA PHE A 21 11.96 33.78 -20.32
C PHE A 21 12.04 33.59 -21.84
N GLY A 22 11.57 34.57 -22.61
CA GLY A 22 11.69 34.56 -24.07
C GLY A 22 13.13 34.38 -24.57
N PHE A 23 14.10 35.08 -23.97
CA PHE A 23 15.51 34.94 -24.33
C PHE A 23 16.14 33.65 -23.79
N LEU A 24 15.79 33.25 -22.57
CA LEU A 24 16.27 31.97 -22.02
C LEU A 24 15.72 30.76 -22.80
N ASN A 25 14.58 30.92 -23.46
CA ASN A 25 14.01 29.94 -24.39
C ASN A 25 14.42 30.16 -25.86
N SER A 26 15.28 31.13 -26.18
CA SER A 26 15.72 31.36 -27.56
C SER A 26 16.89 30.43 -27.94
N ASP A 27 16.95 30.04 -29.22
CA ASP A 27 18.14 29.38 -29.77
C ASP A 27 19.32 30.34 -29.95
N THR A 28 19.10 31.65 -29.88
CA THR A 28 20.16 32.67 -30.00
C THR A 28 20.98 32.74 -28.70
N PRO A 29 22.31 32.56 -28.75
CA PRO A 29 23.18 32.80 -27.60
C PRO A 29 23.00 34.21 -27.05
N ILE A 30 23.02 34.40 -25.73
CA ILE A 30 22.81 35.71 -25.08
C ILE A 30 23.84 36.73 -25.56
N ALA A 31 25.06 36.31 -25.88
CA ALA A 31 26.10 37.18 -26.45
C ALA A 31 25.71 37.76 -27.83
N ASN A 32 24.84 37.07 -28.58
CA ASN A 32 24.41 37.44 -29.93
C ASN A 32 23.03 38.11 -29.95
N VAL A 33 22.41 38.34 -28.78
CA VAL A 33 21.12 39.04 -28.67
C VAL A 33 21.37 40.53 -28.90
N THR A 34 20.78 41.07 -29.97
CA THR A 34 20.91 42.48 -30.38
C THR A 34 19.90 43.41 -29.72
N ASP A 35 19.10 42.90 -28.78
CA ASP A 35 18.08 43.65 -28.07
C ASP A 35 18.70 44.68 -27.10
N SER A 36 18.21 45.92 -27.15
CA SER A 36 18.74 47.03 -26.34
C SER A 36 18.61 46.80 -24.83
N TYR A 37 17.66 45.96 -24.39
CA TYR A 37 17.52 45.55 -23.00
C TYR A 37 18.77 44.84 -22.47
N PHE A 38 19.52 44.13 -23.33
CA PHE A 38 20.75 43.43 -22.93
C PHE A 38 22.00 44.31 -22.94
N ALA A 39 21.91 45.53 -23.44
CA ALA A 39 23.03 46.48 -23.41
C ALA A 39 23.42 46.88 -21.98
N ARG A 40 22.49 46.75 -21.02
CA ARG A 40 22.71 47.10 -19.61
C ARG A 40 23.45 46.04 -18.79
N PHE A 41 23.60 44.82 -19.31
CA PHE A 41 24.30 43.74 -18.61
C PHE A 41 25.78 43.73 -18.99
N SER A 42 26.65 43.58 -17.99
CA SER A 42 28.08 43.32 -18.14
C SER A 42 28.36 41.99 -18.86
N ALA A 43 29.60 41.81 -19.32
CA ALA A 43 30.02 40.55 -19.95
C ALA A 43 29.82 39.34 -19.02
N THR A 44 30.12 39.49 -17.72
CA THR A 44 29.93 38.45 -16.71
C THR A 44 28.44 38.12 -16.52
N GLU A 45 27.57 39.12 -16.46
CA GLU A 45 26.12 38.89 -16.35
C GLU A 45 25.56 38.22 -17.60
N LYS A 46 26.02 38.59 -18.79
CA LYS A 46 25.66 37.89 -20.04
C LYS A 46 26.12 36.44 -20.06
N ALA A 47 27.31 36.15 -19.53
CA ALA A 47 27.78 34.76 -19.39
C ALA A 47 26.92 33.96 -18.40
N ASN A 48 26.50 34.55 -17.28
CA ASN A 48 25.58 33.93 -16.33
C ASN A 48 24.20 33.67 -16.96
N LEU A 49 23.67 34.63 -17.72
CA LEU A 49 22.42 34.47 -18.48
C LEU A 49 22.54 33.39 -19.57
N GLU A 50 23.70 33.25 -20.21
CA GLU A 50 23.95 32.17 -21.17
C GLU A 50 23.98 30.80 -20.48
N ALA A 51 24.57 30.69 -19.29
CA ALA A 51 24.50 29.47 -18.48
C ALA A 51 23.05 29.11 -18.11
N LEU A 52 22.22 30.11 -17.76
CA LEU A 52 20.79 29.93 -17.52
C LEU A 52 20.04 29.52 -18.79
N ARG A 53 20.35 30.10 -19.95
CA ARG A 53 19.75 29.72 -21.25
C ARG A 53 20.05 28.26 -21.56
N ASN A 54 21.30 27.83 -21.35
CA ASN A 54 21.72 26.44 -21.53
C ASN A 54 21.07 25.46 -20.54
N PHE A 55 20.48 25.96 -19.44
CA PHE A 55 19.66 25.17 -18.53
C PHE A 55 18.17 25.16 -18.92
N VAL A 56 17.59 26.32 -19.26
CA VAL A 56 16.16 26.49 -19.55
C VAL A 56 15.78 25.97 -20.94
N ARG A 57 16.59 26.24 -21.97
CA ARG A 57 16.30 25.87 -23.36
C ARG A 57 16.12 24.36 -23.55
N PRO A 58 16.98 23.48 -22.99
CA PRO A 58 16.76 22.03 -23.08
C PRO A 58 15.45 21.57 -22.44
N ILE A 59 15.02 22.21 -21.34
CA ILE A 59 13.75 21.87 -20.66
C ILE A 59 12.57 22.13 -21.60
N VAL A 60 12.54 23.27 -22.30
CA VAL A 60 11.45 23.58 -23.24
C VAL A 60 11.47 22.65 -24.45
N LYS A 61 12.66 22.36 -25.02
CA LYS A 61 12.77 21.40 -26.13
C LYS A 61 12.30 19.99 -25.76
N ALA A 62 12.59 19.54 -24.54
CA ALA A 62 12.15 18.24 -24.05
C ALA A 62 10.62 18.11 -23.91
N LEU A 63 9.87 19.22 -23.93
CA LEU A 63 8.41 19.25 -23.81
C LEU A 63 7.68 19.19 -25.17
N ALA A 64 8.39 19.07 -26.29
CA ALA A 64 7.79 18.93 -27.61
C ALA A 64 6.73 17.80 -27.73
N PRO A 65 6.92 16.60 -27.11
CA PRO A 65 5.94 15.52 -27.18
C PRO A 65 4.57 15.85 -26.56
N VAL A 66 4.50 16.83 -25.64
CA VAL A 66 3.24 17.30 -25.03
C VAL A 66 2.67 18.54 -25.74
N GLY A 67 3.14 18.79 -26.97
CA GLY A 67 2.69 19.89 -27.83
C GLY A 67 3.22 21.26 -27.41
N ALA A 68 4.33 21.31 -26.65
CA ALA A 68 5.01 22.56 -26.36
C ALA A 68 5.84 23.02 -27.58
N THR A 69 5.72 24.28 -27.95
CA THR A 69 6.51 24.95 -28.99
C THR A 69 6.95 26.31 -28.48
N ASP A 70 8.03 26.86 -29.02
CA ASP A 70 8.57 28.15 -28.58
C ASP A 70 7.53 29.28 -28.58
N ASN A 71 6.55 29.19 -29.50
CA ASN A 71 5.51 30.19 -29.66
C ASN A 71 4.32 30.02 -28.71
N ASN A 72 4.19 28.89 -28.02
CA ASN A 72 3.04 28.59 -27.17
C ASN A 72 3.38 28.37 -25.69
N VAL A 73 4.65 28.43 -25.29
CA VAL A 73 5.08 28.33 -23.89
C VAL A 73 5.15 29.70 -23.22
N LEU A 74 4.49 29.84 -22.07
CA LEU A 74 4.54 31.03 -21.21
C LEU A 74 5.62 30.93 -20.14
N LEU A 75 5.78 29.72 -19.59
CA LEU A 75 6.71 29.39 -18.52
C LEU A 75 6.99 27.90 -18.58
N ALA A 76 8.26 27.52 -18.45
CA ALA A 76 8.67 26.15 -18.24
C ALA A 76 9.80 26.11 -17.23
N TYR A 77 9.71 25.16 -16.30
CA TYR A 77 10.77 24.89 -15.34
C TYR A 77 10.72 23.43 -14.95
N SER A 78 11.89 22.88 -14.65
CA SER A 78 12.01 21.58 -14.02
C SER A 78 11.79 21.72 -12.52
N VAL A 79 11.09 20.77 -11.93
CA VAL A 79 11.11 20.53 -10.49
C VAL A 79 11.63 19.12 -10.28
N THR A 80 12.44 18.92 -9.25
CA THR A 80 12.86 17.59 -8.83
C THR A 80 11.81 17.05 -7.87
N THR A 81 11.21 15.93 -8.23
CA THR A 81 10.39 15.14 -7.31
C THR A 81 11.26 14.06 -6.66
N GLN A 82 10.82 13.55 -5.52
CA GLN A 82 11.43 12.35 -4.95
C GLN A 82 11.25 11.18 -5.94
N SER A 83 12.26 10.31 -6.07
CA SER A 83 12.03 9.02 -6.71
C SER A 83 11.09 8.19 -5.85
N THR A 84 10.00 7.73 -6.45
CA THR A 84 8.93 7.07 -5.69
C THR A 84 9.08 5.56 -5.61
N THR A 85 9.59 4.89 -6.65
CA THR A 85 9.61 3.41 -6.70
C THR A 85 10.98 2.79 -6.43
N LYS A 86 12.09 3.49 -6.71
CA LYS A 86 13.45 2.94 -6.72
C LYS A 86 13.82 2.11 -5.48
N THR A 87 13.52 2.60 -4.28
CA THR A 87 13.74 1.86 -3.02
C THR A 87 13.07 0.49 -3.06
N MET A 88 11.80 0.43 -3.42
CA MET A 88 11.04 -0.82 -3.47
C MET A 88 11.45 -1.71 -4.64
N ASP A 89 11.87 -1.12 -5.77
CA ASP A 89 12.43 -1.87 -6.91
C ASP A 89 13.70 -2.63 -6.50
N GLU A 90 14.63 -1.97 -5.79
CA GLU A 90 15.85 -2.61 -5.30
C GLU A 90 15.58 -3.61 -4.16
N MET A 91 14.63 -3.32 -3.27
CA MET A 91 14.15 -4.27 -2.26
C MET A 91 13.59 -5.54 -2.90
N ALA A 92 12.71 -5.42 -3.90
CA ALA A 92 12.16 -6.57 -4.60
C ALA A 92 13.24 -7.38 -5.33
N LYS A 93 14.26 -6.73 -5.92
CA LYS A 93 15.41 -7.43 -6.49
C LYS A 93 16.17 -8.23 -5.43
N MET A 94 16.49 -7.62 -4.28
CA MET A 94 17.15 -8.29 -3.15
C MET A 94 16.34 -9.50 -2.66
N ILE A 95 15.03 -9.33 -2.44
CA ILE A 95 14.16 -10.41 -1.96
C ILE A 95 14.12 -11.57 -2.97
N LYS A 96 14.04 -11.26 -4.27
CA LYS A 96 14.06 -12.29 -5.33
C LYS A 96 15.39 -13.05 -5.38
N SER A 97 16.51 -12.36 -5.20
CA SER A 97 17.85 -12.96 -5.24
C SER A 97 18.23 -13.75 -4.00
N ASN A 98 17.65 -13.44 -2.84
CA ASN A 98 17.90 -14.18 -1.61
C ASN A 98 17.27 -15.58 -1.68
N ASP A 99 17.79 -16.51 -0.89
CA ASP A 99 17.13 -17.80 -0.66
C ASP A 99 15.84 -17.60 0.13
N ALA A 100 14.91 -18.56 0.00
CA ALA A 100 13.70 -18.57 0.81
C ALA A 100 14.07 -18.75 2.30
N GLY A 101 13.50 -17.91 3.16
CA GLY A 101 13.77 -17.88 4.59
C GLY A 101 12.90 -18.83 5.42
N SER A 102 12.90 -18.59 6.73
CA SER A 102 12.16 -19.40 7.70
C SER A 102 10.65 -19.15 7.63
N ILE A 103 9.90 -20.23 7.49
CA ILE A 103 8.45 -20.29 7.60
C ILE A 103 8.07 -21.68 8.12
N ALA A 104 7.11 -21.76 9.03
CA ALA A 104 6.63 -23.03 9.57
C ALA A 104 5.20 -22.88 10.07
N ALA A 105 4.41 -23.95 9.99
CA ALA A 105 3.06 -23.98 10.53
C ALA A 105 2.72 -25.39 11.02
N ALA A 106 1.83 -25.48 12.01
CA ALA A 106 1.33 -26.74 12.53
C ALA A 106 -0.21 -26.75 12.57
N PRO A 107 -0.85 -27.90 12.28
CA PRO A 107 -2.30 -28.02 12.39
C PRO A 107 -2.72 -27.92 13.85
N ILE A 108 -3.79 -27.17 14.12
CA ILE A 108 -4.34 -27.04 15.48
C ILE A 108 -5.47 -28.03 15.77
N GLY A 109 -5.75 -28.94 14.83
CA GLY A 109 -6.80 -29.95 14.94
C GLY A 109 -8.22 -29.37 14.89
N GLN A 110 -8.38 -28.13 14.41
CA GLN A 110 -9.66 -27.45 14.28
C GLN A 110 -9.87 -26.96 12.86
N THR A 111 -11.13 -26.96 12.45
CA THR A 111 -11.61 -26.35 11.21
C THR A 111 -11.94 -24.87 11.44
N VAL A 112 -12.05 -24.10 10.36
CA VAL A 112 -12.50 -22.69 10.42
C VAL A 112 -13.86 -22.58 11.12
N LYS A 113 -14.77 -23.53 10.85
CA LYS A 113 -16.07 -23.61 11.52
C LYS A 113 -15.94 -23.65 13.04
N GLN A 114 -15.12 -24.58 13.55
CA GLN A 114 -14.92 -24.76 14.99
C GLN A 114 -14.29 -23.52 15.62
N VAL A 115 -13.26 -22.95 14.98
CA VAL A 115 -12.61 -21.72 15.46
C VAL A 115 -13.61 -20.57 15.57
N LEU A 116 -14.45 -20.36 14.55
CA LEU A 116 -15.44 -19.28 14.55
C LEU A 116 -16.54 -19.49 15.61
N ILE A 117 -17.00 -20.72 15.82
CA ILE A 117 -17.98 -21.05 16.85
C ILE A 117 -17.39 -20.82 18.24
N THR A 118 -16.19 -21.32 18.52
CA THR A 118 -15.51 -21.11 19.81
C THR A 118 -15.26 -19.63 20.09
N ALA A 119 -14.97 -18.84 19.06
CA ALA A 119 -14.81 -17.39 19.18
C ALA A 119 -16.14 -16.61 19.31
N GLY A 120 -17.30 -17.28 19.29
CA GLY A 120 -18.62 -16.64 19.31
C GLY A 120 -18.91 -15.79 18.07
N ARG A 121 -18.21 -16.05 16.96
CA ARG A 121 -18.36 -15.33 15.68
C ARG A 121 -19.32 -16.01 14.72
N ALA A 122 -19.66 -17.27 14.97
CA ALA A 122 -20.64 -18.03 14.21
C ALA A 122 -21.37 -19.05 15.09
N THR A 123 -22.47 -19.57 14.56
CA THR A 123 -23.19 -20.75 15.07
C THR A 123 -23.02 -21.90 14.08
N GLU A 124 -23.49 -23.09 14.43
CA GLU A 124 -23.55 -24.23 13.50
C GLU A 124 -24.26 -23.89 12.17
N GLN A 125 -25.29 -23.04 12.23
CA GLN A 125 -26.12 -22.64 11.09
C GLN A 125 -25.57 -21.40 10.36
N THR A 126 -24.87 -20.51 11.05
CA THR A 126 -24.35 -19.25 10.49
C THR A 126 -22.88 -19.31 10.10
N ALA A 127 -22.19 -20.44 10.37
CA ALA A 127 -20.82 -20.64 9.92
C ALA A 127 -20.72 -20.56 8.39
N PRO A 128 -19.64 -19.98 7.84
CA PRO A 128 -19.47 -19.87 6.40
C PRO A 128 -19.56 -21.24 5.70
N PRO A 129 -20.16 -21.34 4.51
CA PRO A 129 -20.15 -22.59 3.74
C PRO A 129 -18.73 -23.11 3.55
N ASN A 130 -18.55 -24.44 3.57
CA ASN A 130 -17.25 -25.12 3.43
C ASN A 130 -16.25 -24.89 4.60
N SER A 131 -16.64 -24.17 5.66
CA SER A 131 -15.75 -23.89 6.80
C SER A 131 -15.41 -25.12 7.66
N ASP A 132 -16.21 -26.18 7.60
CA ASP A 132 -15.97 -27.51 8.18
C ASP A 132 -15.01 -28.38 7.36
N GLN A 133 -14.75 -27.99 6.12
CA GLN A 133 -13.79 -28.61 5.19
C GLN A 133 -12.51 -27.79 5.02
N THR A 134 -12.26 -26.85 5.95
CA THR A 134 -11.10 -25.96 5.91
C THR A 134 -10.36 -26.06 7.23
N ASP A 135 -9.22 -26.74 7.24
CA ASP A 135 -8.40 -26.95 8.44
C ASP A 135 -7.56 -25.72 8.76
N VAL A 136 -7.39 -25.42 10.05
CA VAL A 136 -6.62 -24.29 10.54
C VAL A 136 -5.24 -24.75 11.02
N TYR A 137 -4.24 -24.00 10.58
CA TYR A 137 -2.85 -24.12 10.95
C TYR A 137 -2.40 -22.79 11.54
N VAL A 138 -1.53 -22.86 12.54
CA VAL A 138 -0.90 -21.69 13.13
C VAL A 138 0.59 -21.84 13.03
N GLY A 139 1.27 -20.75 12.71
CA GLY A 139 2.67 -20.77 12.36
C GLY A 139 3.36 -19.44 12.51
N THR A 140 4.58 -19.38 12.00
CA THR A 140 5.41 -18.19 11.98
C THR A 140 6.09 -18.03 10.64
N VAL A 141 6.45 -16.78 10.32
CA VAL A 141 7.36 -16.45 9.23
C VAL A 141 8.37 -15.43 9.74
N THR A 142 9.63 -15.54 9.31
CA THR A 142 10.66 -14.56 9.64
C THR A 142 10.80 -13.54 8.50
N VAL A 143 10.71 -12.26 8.84
CA VAL A 143 10.84 -11.14 7.91
C VAL A 143 11.90 -10.14 8.39
N PRO A 144 12.71 -9.56 7.48
CA PRO A 144 13.63 -8.48 7.82
C PRO A 144 12.84 -7.21 8.15
N TYR A 145 13.19 -6.54 9.24
CA TYR A 145 12.55 -5.30 9.68
C TYR A 145 13.54 -4.14 9.66
N TYR A 146 13.15 -3.06 8.99
CA TYR A 146 14.01 -1.92 8.68
C TYR A 146 13.66 -0.65 9.47
N GLY A 147 12.54 -0.69 10.20
CA GLY A 147 12.18 0.33 11.18
C GLY A 147 12.78 0.06 12.56
N ASP A 148 12.69 1.05 13.44
CA ASP A 148 12.98 0.89 14.86
C ASP A 148 11.84 0.09 15.55
N VAL A 149 12.22 -0.70 16.55
CA VAL A 149 11.30 -1.41 17.46
C VAL A 149 11.39 -0.80 18.86
N PRO A 150 10.33 -0.86 19.67
CA PRO A 150 10.38 -0.40 21.05
C PRO A 150 11.43 -1.17 21.86
N THR A 151 12.13 -0.45 22.74
CA THR A 151 13.02 -1.05 23.76
C THR A 151 12.72 -0.44 25.12
N ALA A 152 13.24 -1.03 26.20
CA ALA A 152 13.10 -0.46 27.55
C ALA A 152 13.57 1.00 27.63
N ASP A 153 14.67 1.35 26.94
CA ASP A 153 15.22 2.70 26.92
C ASP A 153 14.48 3.64 25.93
N LYS A 154 13.75 3.08 24.96
CA LYS A 154 13.07 3.83 23.89
C LYS A 154 11.69 3.20 23.59
N PRO A 155 10.73 3.27 24.53
CA PRO A 155 9.42 2.63 24.37
C PRO A 155 8.59 3.27 23.24
N THR A 156 8.84 4.54 22.92
CA THR A 156 8.13 5.29 21.87
C THR A 156 8.82 5.29 20.51
N ALA A 157 9.85 4.44 20.30
CA ALA A 157 10.69 4.47 19.09
C ALA A 157 9.86 4.42 17.78
N ILE A 158 8.79 3.62 17.75
CA ILE A 158 7.93 3.48 16.58
C ILE A 158 7.24 4.78 16.15
N ALA A 159 7.01 5.72 17.07
CA ALA A 159 6.35 7.00 16.78
C ALA A 159 7.17 7.90 15.85
N SER A 160 8.48 7.66 15.75
CA SER A 160 9.41 8.42 14.90
C SER A 160 10.25 7.54 13.97
N SER A 161 9.92 6.25 13.88
CA SER A 161 10.67 5.24 13.12
C SER A 161 10.58 5.48 11.61
N TYR A 162 11.70 5.38 10.91
CA TYR A 162 11.75 5.38 9.45
C TYR A 162 12.97 4.62 8.95
N TRP A 163 12.94 4.19 7.69
CA TRP A 163 14.02 3.46 7.06
C TRP A 163 15.23 4.37 6.87
N LYS A 164 16.32 3.99 7.55
CA LYS A 164 17.64 4.61 7.44
C LYS A 164 18.33 4.06 6.19
N ALA A 165 18.88 4.93 5.34
CA ALA A 165 19.56 4.49 4.14
C ALA A 165 20.93 3.87 4.46
N ASP A 166 21.28 2.81 3.74
CA ASP A 166 22.59 2.18 3.79
C ASP A 166 23.57 2.99 2.94
N ALA A 167 24.36 3.84 3.60
CA ALA A 167 25.36 4.69 2.94
C ALA A 167 26.44 3.87 2.21
N THR A 168 26.59 2.58 2.51
CA THR A 168 27.56 1.69 1.84
C THR A 168 27.04 1.11 0.53
N LYS A 169 25.76 1.32 0.21
CA LYS A 169 25.10 0.81 -1.00
C LYS A 169 24.51 1.95 -1.84
N PRO A 170 25.33 2.91 -2.31
CA PRO A 170 24.84 3.93 -3.22
C PRO A 170 24.50 3.32 -4.57
N ASP A 171 23.47 3.85 -5.22
CA ASP A 171 23.33 3.72 -6.67
C ASP A 171 24.23 4.77 -7.33
N ALA A 172 25.52 4.44 -7.45
CA ALA A 172 26.53 5.39 -7.93
C ALA A 172 26.33 5.80 -9.40
N GLU A 173 25.66 4.96 -10.19
CA GLU A 173 25.38 5.18 -11.61
C GLU A 173 24.13 6.05 -11.81
N ALA A 174 23.24 6.11 -10.81
CA ALA A 174 22.07 6.96 -10.88
C ALA A 174 22.44 8.44 -11.10
N GLY A 175 21.81 9.01 -12.12
CA GLY A 175 21.89 10.42 -12.42
C GLY A 175 20.86 11.24 -11.65
N PHE A 176 21.17 12.52 -11.45
CA PHE A 176 20.24 13.50 -10.91
C PHE A 176 20.23 14.72 -11.85
N LEU A 177 19.04 15.22 -12.19
CA LEU A 177 18.87 16.36 -13.12
C LEU A 177 19.59 16.18 -14.48
N GLY A 178 19.58 14.96 -15.02
CA GLY A 178 20.24 14.66 -16.31
C GLY A 178 21.77 14.63 -16.24
N LYS A 179 22.38 14.78 -15.05
CA LYS A 179 23.81 14.55 -14.84
C LYS A 179 24.03 13.08 -14.50
N PRO A 180 24.73 12.30 -15.34
CA PRO A 180 25.07 10.92 -15.02
C PRO A 180 25.98 10.88 -13.78
N ASN A 181 25.90 9.79 -13.01
CA ASN A 181 26.74 9.52 -11.84
C ASN A 181 26.69 10.60 -10.73
N ALA A 182 25.64 11.43 -10.69
CA ALA A 182 25.50 12.48 -9.68
C ALA A 182 25.40 11.90 -8.26
N CYS A 183 24.81 10.71 -8.11
CA CYS A 183 24.73 10.02 -6.81
C CYS A 183 26.10 9.58 -6.28
N GLY A 184 27.07 9.28 -7.16
CA GLY A 184 28.45 9.01 -6.77
C GLY A 184 29.12 10.18 -6.05
N ALA A 185 28.74 11.43 -6.35
CA ALA A 185 29.27 12.62 -5.68
C ALA A 185 28.84 12.71 -4.20
N TYR A 186 27.61 12.29 -3.89
CA TYR A 186 27.12 12.21 -2.51
C TYR A 186 27.81 11.10 -1.72
N ALA A 187 28.05 9.95 -2.36
CA ALA A 187 28.78 8.85 -1.74
C ALA A 187 30.26 9.21 -1.48
N ALA A 188 30.89 9.93 -2.41
CA ALA A 188 32.28 10.38 -2.28
C ALA A 188 32.45 11.61 -1.37
N GLY A 189 31.37 12.22 -0.89
CA GLY A 189 31.43 13.38 -0.01
C GLY A 189 32.04 14.62 -0.66
N LEU A 190 31.82 14.81 -1.97
CA LEU A 190 32.41 15.92 -2.71
C LEU A 190 31.90 17.27 -2.21
N THR A 191 32.74 18.30 -2.29
CA THR A 191 32.34 19.68 -2.01
C THR A 191 31.98 20.39 -3.30
N VAL A 192 30.73 20.85 -3.42
CA VAL A 192 30.23 21.63 -4.57
C VAL A 192 29.80 22.99 -4.07
N ASN A 193 30.40 24.06 -4.61
CA ASN A 193 30.12 25.45 -4.21
C ASN A 193 30.23 25.69 -2.69
N GLY A 194 31.23 25.06 -2.04
CA GLY A 194 31.43 25.17 -0.58
C GLY A 194 30.49 24.30 0.27
N ILE A 195 29.57 23.55 -0.34
CA ILE A 195 28.67 22.63 0.36
C ILE A 195 29.24 21.21 0.22
N LYS A 196 29.53 20.57 1.36
CA LYS A 196 29.87 19.15 1.38
C LYS A 196 28.59 18.33 1.17
N LEU A 197 28.59 17.49 0.15
CA LEU A 197 27.51 16.55 -0.10
C LEU A 197 27.60 15.39 0.90
N GLU A 198 26.46 14.92 1.41
CA GLU A 198 26.39 13.83 2.38
C GLU A 198 25.37 12.77 1.95
N PRO A 199 25.59 11.48 2.29
CA PRO A 199 24.59 10.44 2.11
C PRO A 199 23.25 10.82 2.76
N SER A 200 22.15 10.44 2.10
CA SER A 200 20.82 10.71 2.63
C SER A 200 20.55 9.89 3.89
N LYS A 201 19.94 10.50 4.92
CA LYS A 201 19.55 9.77 6.15
C LYS A 201 18.48 8.71 5.88
N SER A 202 17.53 9.02 5.00
CA SER A 202 16.47 8.10 4.58
C SER A 202 16.67 7.65 3.14
N THR A 203 15.98 6.59 2.73
CA THR A 203 16.15 5.99 1.41
C THR A 203 15.72 6.94 0.29
N THR A 204 16.52 7.01 -0.77
CA THR A 204 16.34 7.89 -1.94
C THR A 204 16.80 7.17 -3.21
N THR A 205 16.75 7.83 -4.37
CA THR A 205 17.36 7.30 -5.60
C THR A 205 18.84 6.97 -5.41
N CYS A 206 19.59 7.85 -4.75
CA CYS A 206 21.04 7.70 -4.60
C CYS A 206 21.42 6.66 -3.55
N PHE A 207 20.59 6.47 -2.53
CA PHE A 207 20.79 5.47 -1.48
C PHE A 207 19.49 4.70 -1.28
N PRO A 208 19.18 3.76 -2.19
CA PRO A 208 17.87 3.12 -2.22
C PRO A 208 17.71 2.02 -1.19
N MET A 209 18.81 1.42 -0.71
CA MET A 209 18.74 0.30 0.21
C MET A 209 18.59 0.76 1.66
N PRO A 210 17.62 0.22 2.41
CA PRO A 210 17.52 0.46 3.84
C PRO A 210 18.49 -0.43 4.65
N ILE A 211 18.89 0.04 5.84
CA ILE A 211 19.66 -0.75 6.81
C ILE A 211 18.68 -1.65 7.58
N LYS A 212 18.89 -2.97 7.50
CA LYS A 212 18.15 -3.94 8.32
C LYS A 212 18.44 -3.70 9.80
N GLN A 213 17.40 -3.40 10.58
CA GLN A 213 17.54 -3.18 12.03
C GLN A 213 17.45 -4.49 12.81
N SER A 214 16.55 -5.39 12.39
CA SER A 214 16.34 -6.70 13.04
C SER A 214 15.72 -7.72 12.09
N GLU A 215 15.69 -8.98 12.52
CA GLU A 215 14.78 -10.01 11.98
C GLU A 215 13.58 -10.12 12.93
N GLN A 216 12.37 -10.21 12.38
CA GLN A 216 11.14 -10.36 13.15
C GLN A 216 10.49 -11.69 12.77
N THR A 217 10.35 -12.59 13.75
CA THR A 217 9.55 -13.81 13.62
C THR A 217 8.13 -13.51 14.06
N ILE A 218 7.21 -13.49 13.10
CA ILE A 218 5.85 -12.97 13.29
C ILE A 218 4.82 -14.09 13.21
N PRO A 219 3.70 -13.98 13.95
CA PRO A 219 2.60 -14.92 13.83
C PRO A 219 2.01 -14.97 12.42
N MET A 220 1.59 -16.17 12.02
CA MET A 220 0.96 -16.45 10.73
C MET A 220 -0.18 -17.44 10.94
N ILE A 221 -1.28 -17.25 10.21
CA ILE A 221 -2.36 -18.24 10.10
C ILE A 221 -2.33 -18.81 8.69
N VAL A 222 -2.45 -20.13 8.60
CA VAL A 222 -2.63 -20.86 7.35
C VAL A 222 -3.93 -21.63 7.42
N THR A 223 -4.67 -21.66 6.32
CA THR A 223 -5.87 -22.50 6.19
C THR A 223 -5.68 -23.43 5.01
N VAL A 224 -6.04 -24.71 5.19
CA VAL A 224 -5.76 -25.78 4.24
C VAL A 224 -7.08 -26.47 3.87
N PRO A 225 -7.39 -26.67 2.58
CA PRO A 225 -8.54 -27.46 2.18
C PRO A 225 -8.38 -28.90 2.67
N LYS A 226 -9.45 -29.51 3.20
CA LYS A 226 -9.47 -30.96 3.38
C LYS A 226 -9.38 -31.64 2.02
N GLY A 227 -8.52 -32.63 1.91
CA GLY A 227 -8.33 -33.40 0.69
C GLY A 227 -6.87 -33.73 0.44
N VAL A 228 -6.59 -34.16 -0.79
CA VAL A 228 -5.26 -34.55 -1.22
C VAL A 228 -4.54 -33.34 -1.82
N LYS A 229 -3.32 -33.06 -1.37
CA LYS A 229 -2.42 -32.07 -1.96
C LYS A 229 -2.27 -32.32 -3.46
N PRO A 230 -2.52 -31.34 -4.34
CA PRO A 230 -2.34 -31.50 -5.77
C PRO A 230 -0.90 -31.89 -6.14
N GLU A 231 -0.73 -32.57 -7.27
CA GLU A 231 0.59 -32.78 -7.85
C GLU A 231 1.28 -31.43 -8.11
N GLY A 232 2.53 -31.30 -7.65
CA GLY A 232 3.27 -30.03 -7.70
C GLY A 232 2.93 -29.02 -6.59
N GLY A 233 2.08 -29.38 -5.62
CA GLY A 233 1.78 -28.59 -4.43
C GLY A 233 0.50 -27.75 -4.52
N TRP A 234 0.03 -27.27 -3.37
CA TRP A 234 -1.15 -26.43 -3.25
C TRP A 234 -0.96 -25.06 -3.94
N PRO A 235 -1.91 -24.57 -4.75
CA PRO A 235 -1.94 -23.16 -5.07
C PRO A 235 -2.27 -22.34 -3.82
N VAL A 236 -1.73 -21.12 -3.72
CA VAL A 236 -1.77 -20.31 -2.49
C VAL A 236 -2.41 -18.96 -2.74
N VAL A 237 -3.30 -18.54 -1.84
CA VAL A 237 -3.75 -17.16 -1.71
C VAL A 237 -3.10 -16.54 -0.47
N ILE A 238 -2.32 -15.49 -0.66
CA ILE A 238 -1.93 -14.58 0.42
C ILE A 238 -3.11 -13.66 0.66
N PHE A 239 -3.62 -13.61 1.90
CA PHE A 239 -4.67 -12.70 2.30
C PHE A 239 -4.10 -11.55 3.15
N GLN A 240 -4.34 -10.30 2.76
CA GLN A 240 -3.92 -9.12 3.51
C GLN A 240 -5.12 -8.30 4.01
N HIS A 241 -5.17 -8.13 5.34
CA HIS A 241 -6.24 -7.43 6.07
C HIS A 241 -6.18 -5.89 5.92
N GLY A 242 -7.27 -5.22 6.30
CA GLY A 242 -7.41 -3.75 6.29
C GLY A 242 -6.81 -3.06 7.52
N ILE A 243 -6.89 -1.72 7.57
CA ILE A 243 -6.44 -0.94 8.73
C ILE A 243 -7.28 -1.27 9.95
N THR A 244 -6.70 -1.22 11.15
CA THR A 244 -7.30 -1.60 12.44
C THR A 244 -7.72 -3.06 12.60
N ARG A 245 -7.54 -3.86 11.55
CA ARG A 245 -7.80 -5.31 11.52
C ARG A 245 -6.53 -6.11 11.79
N ASN A 246 -6.59 -7.43 11.63
CA ASN A 246 -5.46 -8.33 11.86
C ASN A 246 -5.62 -9.62 11.05
N ARG A 247 -4.62 -10.51 11.13
CA ARG A 247 -4.53 -11.78 10.41
C ARG A 247 -5.75 -12.70 10.56
N THR A 248 -6.56 -12.59 11.62
CA THR A 248 -7.75 -13.45 11.80
C THR A 248 -8.88 -13.14 10.82
N ASP A 249 -8.82 -12.00 10.12
CA ASP A 249 -9.75 -11.69 9.02
C ASP A 249 -9.71 -12.75 7.89
N ILE A 250 -8.63 -13.53 7.82
CA ILE A 250 -8.53 -14.67 6.91
C ILE A 250 -9.72 -15.63 7.03
N PHE A 251 -10.27 -15.82 8.23
CA PHE A 251 -11.36 -16.76 8.46
C PHE A 251 -12.66 -16.40 7.74
N ALA A 252 -12.83 -15.14 7.34
CA ALA A 252 -13.98 -14.69 6.58
C ALA A 252 -13.97 -15.14 5.11
N VAL A 253 -12.79 -15.40 4.55
CA VAL A 253 -12.61 -15.71 3.11
C VAL A 253 -12.00 -17.09 2.87
N ALA A 254 -11.33 -17.67 3.87
CA ALA A 254 -10.59 -18.92 3.77
C ALA A 254 -11.44 -20.06 3.21
N SER A 255 -12.68 -20.21 3.68
CA SER A 255 -13.55 -21.33 3.27
C SER A 255 -13.95 -21.25 1.80
N THR A 256 -14.11 -20.04 1.26
CA THR A 256 -14.38 -19.79 -0.15
C THR A 256 -13.17 -20.16 -1.02
N TYR A 257 -11.96 -19.78 -0.59
CA TYR A 257 -10.73 -20.17 -1.29
C TYR A 257 -10.41 -21.66 -1.14
N ALA A 258 -10.69 -22.25 0.01
CA ALA A 258 -10.49 -23.67 0.23
C ALA A 258 -11.41 -24.52 -0.64
N LYS A 259 -12.66 -24.09 -0.84
CA LYS A 259 -13.60 -24.72 -1.78
C LYS A 259 -13.06 -24.71 -3.22
N ALA A 260 -12.29 -23.69 -3.57
CA ALA A 260 -11.60 -23.58 -4.86
C ALA A 260 -10.23 -24.28 -4.89
N GLY A 261 -9.84 -25.00 -3.83
CA GLY A 261 -8.62 -25.80 -3.76
C GLY A 261 -7.36 -25.03 -3.36
N PHE A 262 -7.49 -23.86 -2.74
CA PHE A 262 -6.36 -23.02 -2.33
C PHE A 262 -6.04 -23.16 -0.84
N VAL A 263 -4.75 -23.24 -0.54
CA VAL A 263 -4.25 -22.86 0.79
C VAL A 263 -4.31 -21.34 0.91
N THR A 264 -4.79 -20.80 2.03
CA THR A 264 -4.77 -19.36 2.29
C THR A 264 -3.85 -19.04 3.46
N VAL A 265 -2.99 -18.02 3.31
CA VAL A 265 -2.01 -17.61 4.31
C VAL A 265 -2.20 -16.13 4.65
N ALA A 266 -2.15 -15.78 5.94
CA ALA A 266 -2.26 -14.39 6.40
C ALA A 266 -1.23 -14.07 7.49
N ILE A 267 -0.67 -12.86 7.40
CA ILE A 267 0.21 -12.23 8.38
C ILE A 267 -0.32 -10.84 8.70
N ASP A 268 0.10 -10.27 9.82
CA ASP A 268 -0.21 -8.89 10.14
C ASP A 268 0.72 -7.91 9.42
N LEU A 269 0.13 -6.80 8.97
CA LEU A 269 0.89 -5.62 8.57
C LEU A 269 1.76 -5.11 9.74
N PRO A 270 2.80 -4.31 9.47
CA PRO A 270 3.54 -3.60 10.52
C PRO A 270 2.59 -2.91 11.50
N LEU A 271 2.88 -2.97 12.80
CA LEU A 271 2.08 -2.31 13.85
C LEU A 271 0.63 -2.81 13.95
N HIS A 272 0.32 -3.95 13.34
CA HIS A 272 -0.94 -4.66 13.49
C HIS A 272 -0.71 -5.99 14.23
N GLY A 273 -1.77 -6.58 14.73
CA GLY A 273 -1.70 -7.83 15.47
C GLY A 273 -2.91 -8.03 16.36
N LEU A 274 -2.85 -9.08 17.16
CA LEU A 274 -3.92 -9.43 18.07
C LEU A 274 -3.64 -8.85 19.47
N PRO A 275 -4.66 -8.40 20.21
CA PRO A 275 -4.48 -8.06 21.62
C PRO A 275 -4.40 -9.33 22.48
N ALA A 276 -3.75 -9.24 23.64
CA ALA A 276 -3.68 -10.34 24.62
C ALA A 276 -5.07 -10.77 25.13
N LYS A 277 -6.00 -9.82 25.22
CA LYS A 277 -7.39 -10.04 25.65
C LYS A 277 -8.36 -9.69 24.54
N VAL A 278 -9.47 -10.41 24.47
CA VAL A 278 -10.62 -10.10 23.62
C VAL A 278 -11.88 -10.01 24.45
N THR A 279 -12.71 -9.02 24.16
CA THR A 279 -14.04 -8.91 24.75
C THR A 279 -15.02 -9.81 23.99
N VAL A 280 -15.67 -10.70 24.71
CA VAL A 280 -16.77 -11.54 24.20
C VAL A 280 -18.04 -11.24 24.98
N LYS A 281 -19.20 -11.46 24.36
CA LYS A 281 -20.48 -11.37 25.04
C LYS A 281 -20.86 -12.71 25.65
N GLU A 282 -21.07 -12.75 26.96
CA GLU A 282 -21.64 -13.89 27.69
C GLU A 282 -22.85 -13.38 28.48
N ASP A 283 -24.04 -13.96 28.24
CA ASP A 283 -25.30 -13.53 28.87
C ASP A 283 -25.52 -12.00 28.81
N ASP A 284 -25.31 -11.42 27.62
CA ASP A 284 -25.37 -9.98 27.32
C ASP A 284 -24.36 -9.08 28.07
N LYS A 285 -23.37 -9.67 28.76
CA LYS A 285 -22.28 -8.95 29.43
C LYS A 285 -20.98 -9.06 28.65
N ASP A 286 -20.22 -7.98 28.66
CA ASP A 286 -18.86 -7.96 28.14
C ASP A 286 -17.92 -8.67 29.12
N VAL A 287 -17.28 -9.74 28.66
CA VAL A 287 -16.31 -10.53 29.43
C VAL A 287 -14.98 -10.55 28.68
N GLU A 288 -13.90 -10.20 29.36
CA GLU A 288 -12.56 -10.32 28.80
C GLU A 288 -12.05 -11.75 28.89
N LYS A 289 -11.56 -12.28 27.76
CA LYS A 289 -10.94 -13.60 27.67
C LYS A 289 -9.55 -13.50 27.08
N ASP A 290 -8.70 -14.47 27.41
CA ASP A 290 -7.42 -14.63 26.71
C ASP A 290 -7.67 -14.87 25.23
N ASN A 291 -6.91 -14.15 24.40
CA ASN A 291 -6.96 -14.33 22.97
C ASN A 291 -6.05 -15.52 22.59
N PRO A 292 -6.61 -16.65 22.12
CA PRO A 292 -5.81 -17.83 21.84
C PRO A 292 -4.78 -17.60 20.72
N PHE A 293 -5.08 -16.72 19.77
CA PHE A 293 -4.20 -16.45 18.64
C PHE A 293 -3.10 -15.44 18.96
N TYR A 294 -3.18 -14.70 20.07
CA TYR A 294 -2.14 -13.78 20.51
C TYR A 294 -0.82 -14.52 20.73
N LYS A 295 0.22 -14.13 19.99
CA LYS A 295 1.56 -14.75 20.00
C LYS A 295 1.55 -16.27 19.76
N ASN A 296 0.50 -16.77 19.11
CA ASN A 296 0.22 -18.20 18.95
C ASN A 296 0.10 -18.96 20.29
N SER A 297 -0.40 -18.30 21.34
CA SER A 297 -0.48 -18.85 22.69
C SER A 297 -1.37 -20.10 22.81
N LEU A 298 -2.29 -20.33 21.86
CA LEU A 298 -3.07 -21.57 21.77
C LEU A 298 -2.21 -22.84 21.64
N LEU A 299 -0.95 -22.71 21.22
CA LEU A 299 -0.04 -23.84 21.08
C LEU A 299 0.59 -24.23 22.43
N ALA A 300 0.64 -23.32 23.41
CA ALA A 300 1.34 -23.53 24.68
C ALA A 300 0.90 -24.80 25.43
N PRO A 301 -0.40 -25.15 25.52
CA PRO A 301 -0.83 -26.38 26.19
C PRO A 301 -0.32 -27.67 25.52
N PHE A 302 0.06 -27.62 24.23
CA PHE A 302 0.45 -28.79 23.46
C PHE A 302 1.97 -29.01 23.41
N VAL A 303 2.77 -28.03 23.84
CA VAL A 303 4.25 -28.08 23.79
C VAL A 303 4.82 -29.26 24.59
N ALA A 304 4.19 -29.65 25.71
CA ALA A 304 4.65 -30.78 26.51
C ALA A 304 4.58 -32.12 25.77
N VAL A 305 3.67 -32.25 24.79
CA VAL A 305 3.48 -33.47 23.99
C VAL A 305 4.16 -33.34 22.62
N LYS A 306 4.25 -32.13 22.09
CA LYS A 306 4.89 -31.80 20.80
C LYS A 306 5.89 -30.65 20.98
N PRO A 307 7.12 -30.93 21.45
CA PRO A 307 8.11 -29.90 21.78
C PRO A 307 8.44 -28.96 20.62
N GLU A 308 8.32 -29.43 19.38
CA GLU A 308 8.53 -28.66 18.17
C GLU A 308 7.59 -27.45 18.03
N LEU A 309 6.42 -27.46 18.68
CA LEU A 309 5.47 -26.35 18.66
C LEU A 309 5.97 -25.11 19.42
N ALA A 310 6.96 -25.27 20.31
CA ALA A 310 7.53 -24.14 21.06
C ALA A 310 8.13 -23.08 20.12
N GLY A 311 8.71 -23.51 18.98
CA GLY A 311 9.27 -22.60 17.98
C GLY A 311 8.23 -21.78 17.21
N LEU A 312 6.95 -22.11 17.35
CA LEU A 312 5.84 -21.40 16.71
C LEU A 312 5.18 -20.38 17.65
N ILE A 313 5.53 -20.36 18.94
CA ILE A 313 5.05 -19.35 19.89
C ILE A 313 5.99 -18.13 19.81
N THR A 314 5.47 -16.96 19.45
CA THR A 314 6.32 -15.78 19.21
C THR A 314 6.55 -14.99 20.49
N ALA A 315 7.69 -14.29 20.57
CA ALA A 315 7.95 -13.38 21.68
C ALA A 315 7.01 -12.17 21.68
N ASN A 316 6.65 -11.69 20.47
CA ASN A 316 5.88 -10.48 20.27
C ASN A 316 4.84 -10.63 19.16
N GLU A 317 3.79 -9.81 19.24
CA GLU A 317 2.94 -9.44 18.10
C GLU A 317 3.62 -8.34 17.28
N ARG A 318 3.11 -8.08 16.07
CA ARG A 318 3.62 -6.99 15.23
C ARG A 318 3.23 -5.59 15.72
N THR A 319 2.35 -5.50 16.70
CA THR A 319 2.05 -4.29 17.49
C THR A 319 3.18 -3.94 18.47
N PHE A 320 4.05 -4.90 18.82
CA PHE A 320 5.03 -4.76 19.93
C PHE A 320 4.41 -4.41 21.29
N ASP A 321 3.10 -4.65 21.45
CA ASP A 321 2.33 -4.28 22.64
C ASP A 321 2.57 -2.82 23.09
N VAL A 322 2.73 -1.92 22.12
CA VAL A 322 2.98 -0.49 22.38
C VAL A 322 1.78 0.20 23.03
N ASP A 323 2.08 1.16 23.90
CA ASP A 323 1.13 2.06 24.56
C ASP A 323 1.70 3.48 24.41
N ILE A 324 1.31 4.12 23.31
CA ILE A 324 1.78 5.45 22.91
C ILE A 324 0.64 6.33 22.36
N HIS A 325 -0.62 5.94 22.63
CA HIS A 325 -1.85 6.69 22.37
C HIS A 325 -2.56 7.02 23.71
N PRO A 326 -3.29 8.15 23.83
CA PRO A 326 -3.56 9.18 22.83
C PRO A 326 -2.35 10.04 22.46
N VAL A 327 -2.51 10.87 21.45
CA VAL A 327 -1.52 11.89 21.09
C VAL A 327 -1.81 13.17 21.88
N GLY A 328 -0.77 13.66 22.58
CA GLY A 328 -0.76 14.90 23.35
C GLY A 328 -0.02 16.04 22.61
N ILE A 329 0.11 17.18 23.28
CA ILE A 329 0.89 18.33 22.80
C ILE A 329 2.09 18.52 23.74
N GLY A 330 3.30 18.49 23.17
CA GLY A 330 4.54 18.75 23.88
C GLY A 330 4.74 20.23 24.21
N THR A 331 5.75 20.53 25.02
CA THR A 331 6.10 21.92 25.39
C THR A 331 6.56 22.75 24.20
N ASP A 332 6.99 22.11 23.10
CA ASP A 332 7.36 22.75 21.84
C ASP A 332 6.17 22.93 20.88
N GLY A 333 4.94 22.66 21.34
CA GLY A 333 3.70 22.81 20.57
C GLY A 333 3.47 21.73 19.53
N LYS A 334 4.27 20.65 19.52
CA LYS A 334 4.13 19.55 18.57
C LYS A 334 3.33 18.39 19.15
N LEU A 335 2.77 17.57 18.25
CA LEU A 335 2.16 16.30 18.62
C LEU A 335 3.23 15.35 19.18
N VAL A 336 2.96 14.78 20.35
CA VAL A 336 3.84 13.80 21.01
C VAL A 336 3.03 12.58 21.46
N PRO A 337 3.61 11.37 21.42
CA PRO A 337 2.97 10.19 22.00
C PRO A 337 2.77 10.37 23.50
N THR A 338 1.66 9.85 24.03
CA THR A 338 1.41 9.75 25.48
C THR A 338 1.06 8.31 25.83
N VAL A 339 1.22 7.94 27.11
CA VAL A 339 1.03 6.58 27.60
C VAL A 339 -0.15 6.59 28.57
N ASP A 340 -1.13 5.71 28.39
CA ASP A 340 -2.33 5.65 29.23
C ASP A 340 -2.43 4.38 30.10
N GLY A 341 -1.45 3.48 29.96
CA GLY A 341 -1.37 2.19 30.65
C GLY A 341 -2.06 1.06 29.87
N LYS A 342 -2.58 1.30 28.67
CA LYS A 342 -3.27 0.31 27.85
C LYS A 342 -2.54 0.11 26.53
N VAL A 343 -2.36 -1.17 26.17
CA VAL A 343 -1.81 -1.54 24.86
C VAL A 343 -2.74 -1.03 23.76
N ASP A 344 -2.15 -0.36 22.78
CA ASP A 344 -2.87 0.20 21.65
C ASP A 344 -3.37 -0.87 20.70
N GLY A 345 -4.55 -0.60 20.13
CA GLY A 345 -5.19 -1.49 19.18
C GLY A 345 -4.35 -1.70 17.91
N SER A 346 -4.63 -2.81 17.22
CA SER A 346 -4.03 -3.12 15.93
C SER A 346 -4.07 -1.91 14.99
N GLY A 347 -2.96 -1.58 14.34
CA GLY A 347 -2.89 -0.56 13.29
C GLY A 347 -2.99 0.90 13.74
N THR A 348 -3.19 1.17 15.04
CA THR A 348 -3.35 2.54 15.60
C THR A 348 -2.24 3.49 15.14
N HIS A 349 -1.01 2.98 15.02
CA HIS A 349 0.19 3.77 14.69
C HIS A 349 0.65 3.61 13.25
N PHE A 350 -0.10 2.90 12.41
CA PHE A 350 0.29 2.67 11.02
C PHE A 350 0.28 3.97 10.22
N ILE A 351 -0.80 4.75 10.36
CA ILE A 351 -0.91 6.12 9.87
C ILE A 351 -0.45 7.04 10.99
N ASN A 352 0.70 7.68 10.79
CA ASN A 352 1.37 8.48 11.78
C ASN A 352 1.36 9.96 11.38
N LEU A 353 0.50 10.74 12.03
CA LEU A 353 0.40 12.19 11.83
C LEU A 353 1.54 12.98 12.47
N ILE A 354 2.16 12.43 13.52
CA ILE A 354 3.35 13.01 14.15
C ILE A 354 4.51 12.95 13.16
N ASN A 355 4.61 11.85 12.42
CA ASN A 355 5.69 11.62 11.49
C ASN A 355 5.24 10.90 10.19
N PRO A 356 4.85 11.66 9.15
CA PRO A 356 4.41 11.07 7.88
C PRO A 356 5.45 10.18 7.18
N ILE A 357 6.74 10.31 7.51
CA ILE A 357 7.79 9.44 7.00
C ILE A 357 7.70 8.02 7.58
N SER A 358 7.18 7.88 8.80
CA SER A 358 6.88 6.59 9.42
C SER A 358 5.73 5.90 8.68
N SER A 359 4.65 6.64 8.33
CA SER A 359 3.54 6.12 7.52
C SER A 359 4.04 5.57 6.17
N ARG A 360 4.93 6.31 5.51
CA ARG A 360 5.56 5.88 4.26
C ARG A 360 6.27 4.53 4.42
N ASP A 361 7.10 4.41 5.44
CA ASP A 361 7.93 3.23 5.61
C ASP A 361 7.16 2.05 6.22
N ASN A 362 6.05 2.30 6.91
CA ASN A 362 5.06 1.27 7.26
C ASN A 362 4.43 0.64 6.00
N LEU A 363 4.07 1.43 4.99
CA LEU A 363 3.57 0.93 3.71
C LEU A 363 4.63 0.07 3.00
N ARG A 364 5.87 0.55 2.95
CA ARG A 364 6.99 -0.16 2.33
C ARG A 364 7.38 -1.42 3.07
N GLN A 365 7.37 -1.40 4.40
CA GLN A 365 7.60 -2.59 5.22
C GLN A 365 6.50 -3.62 5.02
N GLY A 366 5.23 -3.23 5.02
CA GLY A 366 4.15 -4.17 4.72
C GLY A 366 4.28 -4.78 3.32
N ALA A 367 4.65 -3.98 2.32
CA ALA A 367 4.87 -4.49 0.98
C ALA A 367 6.08 -5.45 0.91
N SER A 368 7.17 -5.12 1.60
CA SER A 368 8.34 -6.00 1.75
C SER A 368 7.95 -7.32 2.42
N ASP A 369 7.14 -7.28 3.47
CA ASP A 369 6.69 -8.47 4.20
C ASP A 369 5.83 -9.38 3.32
N ILE A 370 4.93 -8.83 2.49
CA ILE A 370 4.16 -9.61 1.51
C ILE A 370 5.08 -10.32 0.51
N LEU A 371 6.12 -9.63 0.02
CA LEU A 371 7.07 -10.21 -0.93
C LEU A 371 7.96 -11.28 -0.28
N VAL A 372 8.43 -11.04 0.96
CA VAL A 372 9.20 -12.02 1.72
C VAL A 372 8.33 -13.24 2.06
N LEU A 373 7.06 -13.05 2.44
CA LEU A 373 6.12 -14.14 2.64
C LEU A 373 5.98 -14.96 1.36
N ALA A 374 5.69 -14.32 0.22
CA ALA A 374 5.55 -14.99 -1.07
C ALA A 374 6.81 -15.77 -1.47
N LYS A 375 8.00 -15.24 -1.17
CA LYS A 375 9.28 -15.92 -1.38
C LYS A 375 9.45 -17.12 -0.43
N ASN A 376 9.14 -16.94 0.85
CA ASN A 376 9.31 -17.96 1.89
C ASN A 376 8.34 -19.13 1.72
N LEU A 377 7.19 -18.95 1.06
CA LEU A 377 6.26 -20.03 0.73
C LEU A 377 6.95 -21.25 0.11
N ALA A 378 8.06 -21.09 -0.61
CA ALA A 378 8.86 -22.21 -1.12
C ALA A 378 9.27 -23.24 -0.06
N ASN A 379 9.37 -22.83 1.21
CA ASN A 379 9.74 -23.66 2.35
C ASN A 379 8.54 -24.03 3.25
N LEU A 380 7.32 -23.60 2.92
CA LEU A 380 6.14 -23.88 3.74
C LEU A 380 5.78 -25.37 3.65
N ASN A 381 5.96 -26.08 4.76
CA ASN A 381 5.58 -27.47 4.93
C ASN A 381 4.30 -27.56 5.79
N LEU A 382 3.30 -28.29 5.31
CA LEU A 382 1.97 -28.44 5.89
C LEU A 382 1.64 -29.92 6.19
N ASP A 383 2.53 -30.85 5.83
CA ASP A 383 2.42 -32.27 6.12
C ASP A 383 3.70 -32.81 6.78
N THR A 384 3.79 -34.14 6.92
CA THR A 384 4.94 -34.80 7.59
C THR A 384 6.07 -35.16 6.62
N THR A 385 5.94 -34.82 5.34
CA THR A 385 6.90 -35.11 4.27
C THR A 385 7.90 -33.97 4.16
N LEU A 386 9.17 -34.27 3.90
CA LEU A 386 10.17 -33.23 3.69
C LEU A 386 9.95 -32.53 2.33
N GLY A 387 9.87 -31.20 2.34
CA GLY A 387 9.72 -30.36 1.15
C GLY A 387 8.70 -29.25 1.37
N GLY A 388 8.66 -28.28 0.45
CA GLY A 388 7.58 -27.29 0.41
C GLY A 388 6.32 -27.90 -0.19
N ASP A 389 5.16 -27.62 0.42
CA ASP A 389 3.87 -28.20 0.04
C ASP A 389 3.07 -27.32 -0.92
N VAL A 390 3.60 -26.16 -1.27
CA VAL A 390 2.90 -25.17 -2.06
C VAL A 390 3.58 -24.99 -3.42
N ASN A 391 2.75 -24.72 -4.43
CA ASN A 391 3.20 -24.42 -5.77
C ASN A 391 3.51 -22.92 -5.89
N THR A 392 4.79 -22.56 -5.83
CA THR A 392 5.24 -21.17 -5.91
C THR A 392 5.02 -20.51 -7.27
N ASN A 393 4.67 -21.28 -8.31
CA ASN A 393 4.21 -20.75 -9.59
C ASN A 393 2.72 -20.39 -9.59
N ARG A 394 2.00 -20.63 -8.48
CA ARG A 394 0.55 -20.39 -8.31
C ARG A 394 0.26 -19.68 -6.99
N VAL A 395 0.90 -18.52 -6.81
CA VAL A 395 0.69 -17.65 -5.65
C VAL A 395 -0.13 -16.43 -6.07
N TYR A 396 -1.17 -16.13 -5.30
CA TYR A 396 -2.15 -15.08 -5.59
C TYR A 396 -2.31 -14.16 -4.39
N LEU A 397 -2.79 -12.93 -4.60
CA LEU A 397 -3.05 -11.97 -3.53
C LEU A 397 -4.54 -11.62 -3.46
N SER A 398 -5.18 -11.90 -2.33
CA SER A 398 -6.48 -11.34 -1.95
C SER A 398 -6.26 -10.24 -0.93
N SER A 399 -6.83 -9.06 -1.13
CA SER A 399 -6.63 -7.96 -0.19
C SER A 399 -7.83 -7.01 -0.12
N ILE A 400 -7.93 -6.31 1.00
CA ILE A 400 -8.99 -5.34 1.28
C ILE A 400 -8.42 -4.09 1.94
N SER A 401 -8.94 -2.91 1.58
CA SER A 401 -8.66 -1.65 2.28
C SER A 401 -7.15 -1.35 2.33
N LEU A 402 -6.56 -1.12 3.51
CA LEU A 402 -5.12 -0.96 3.69
C LEU A 402 -4.31 -2.14 3.13
N GLY A 403 -4.83 -3.36 3.20
CA GLY A 403 -4.22 -4.52 2.57
C GLY A 403 -4.13 -4.36 1.05
N THR A 404 -5.12 -3.73 0.41
CA THR A 404 -5.06 -3.38 -1.03
C THR A 404 -4.08 -2.25 -1.30
N ILE A 405 -4.00 -1.24 -0.42
CA ILE A 405 -3.04 -0.13 -0.50
C ILE A 405 -1.61 -0.69 -0.45
N VAL A 406 -1.27 -1.45 0.58
CA VAL A 406 0.04 -2.10 0.74
C VAL A 406 0.28 -3.15 -0.36
N GLY A 407 -0.73 -3.95 -0.67
CA GLY A 407 -0.69 -4.97 -1.72
C GLY A 407 -0.37 -4.38 -3.08
N THR A 408 -0.91 -3.21 -3.43
CA THR A 408 -0.58 -2.52 -4.69
C THR A 408 0.89 -2.12 -4.76
N VAL A 409 1.48 -1.67 -3.64
CA VAL A 409 2.91 -1.38 -3.55
C VAL A 409 3.74 -2.65 -3.77
N ALA A 410 3.35 -3.77 -3.14
CA ALA A 410 4.01 -5.06 -3.33
C ALA A 410 3.93 -5.55 -4.78
N LEU A 411 2.74 -5.51 -5.40
CA LEU A 411 2.52 -5.90 -6.80
C LEU A 411 3.33 -5.04 -7.76
N GLY A 412 3.40 -3.73 -7.53
CA GLY A 412 4.17 -2.81 -8.36
C GLY A 412 5.69 -2.98 -8.21
N ALA A 413 6.17 -3.38 -7.03
CA ALA A 413 7.58 -3.72 -6.81
C ALA A 413 7.95 -5.08 -7.43
N ASP A 414 7.06 -6.08 -7.35
CA ASP A 414 7.17 -7.35 -8.08
C ASP A 414 6.82 -7.19 -9.56
N LYS A 415 7.16 -6.09 -10.25
CA LYS A 415 6.68 -5.74 -11.61
C LYS A 415 6.73 -6.86 -12.66
N ASP A 416 7.62 -7.84 -12.53
CA ASP A 416 7.76 -8.96 -13.47
C ASP A 416 6.77 -10.11 -13.22
N ALA A 417 5.94 -10.00 -12.16
CA ALA A 417 5.03 -11.04 -11.67
C ALA A 417 5.75 -12.35 -11.31
N ASN A 418 6.94 -12.24 -10.72
CA ASN A 418 7.75 -13.41 -10.36
C ASN A 418 7.19 -14.11 -9.13
N LEU A 419 6.72 -13.35 -8.14
CA LEU A 419 6.22 -13.88 -6.88
C LEU A 419 4.69 -14.00 -6.86
N ILE A 420 3.95 -13.02 -7.37
CA ILE A 420 2.48 -13.01 -7.30
C ILE A 420 1.86 -13.00 -8.70
N LYS A 421 1.06 -14.01 -9.03
CA LYS A 421 0.60 -14.30 -10.40
C LYS A 421 -0.72 -13.67 -10.79
N ALA A 422 -1.59 -13.37 -9.82
CA ALA A 422 -2.79 -12.56 -10.01
C ALA A 422 -3.22 -11.96 -8.67
N ALA A 423 -4.05 -10.92 -8.69
CA ALA A 423 -4.58 -10.33 -7.47
C ALA A 423 -6.06 -9.95 -7.58
N SER A 424 -6.77 -10.16 -6.49
CA SER A 424 -8.11 -9.65 -6.21
C SER A 424 -7.97 -8.58 -5.13
N VAL A 425 -8.22 -7.34 -5.50
CA VAL A 425 -7.95 -6.15 -4.69
C VAL A 425 -9.27 -5.40 -4.47
N SER A 426 -9.66 -5.28 -3.20
CA SER A 426 -10.95 -4.70 -2.82
C SER A 426 -10.79 -3.39 -2.05
N VAL A 427 -11.56 -2.38 -2.44
CA VAL A 427 -11.80 -1.11 -1.72
C VAL A 427 -10.54 -0.42 -1.18
N GLY A 428 -9.41 -0.53 -1.88
CA GLY A 428 -8.22 0.28 -1.61
C GLY A 428 -8.14 1.50 -2.53
N GLY A 429 -7.31 2.48 -2.18
CA GLY A 429 -7.15 3.72 -2.95
C GLY A 429 -5.73 4.24 -2.95
N GLY A 430 -5.46 5.27 -3.75
CA GLY A 430 -4.16 5.92 -3.85
C GLY A 430 -4.19 7.38 -3.46
N ALA A 431 -3.02 8.02 -3.46
CA ALA A 431 -2.81 9.39 -2.98
C ALA A 431 -3.45 9.55 -1.59
N ILE A 432 -2.91 8.78 -0.65
CA ILE A 432 -3.56 8.40 0.60
C ILE A 432 -3.89 9.60 1.49
N VAL A 433 -3.15 10.71 1.38
CA VAL A 433 -3.34 11.85 2.29
C VAL A 433 -4.67 12.54 2.02
N LYS A 434 -4.95 12.90 0.75
CA LYS A 434 -6.26 13.46 0.40
C LYS A 434 -7.39 12.42 0.37
N LEU A 435 -7.05 11.12 0.28
CA LEU A 435 -8.01 10.04 0.50
C LEU A 435 -8.47 10.00 1.96
N LEU A 436 -7.54 10.08 2.93
CA LEU A 436 -7.86 10.11 4.36
C LEU A 436 -8.61 11.37 4.74
N ASP A 437 -8.20 12.52 4.19
CA ASP A 437 -8.92 13.80 4.33
C ASP A 437 -10.38 13.69 3.88
N ALA A 438 -10.64 13.12 2.69
CA ALA A 438 -11.99 12.97 2.17
C ALA A 438 -12.79 11.81 2.82
N SER A 439 -12.12 10.92 3.55
CA SER A 439 -12.75 9.75 4.17
C SER A 439 -13.76 10.18 5.22
N ARG A 440 -15.00 9.67 5.13
CA ARG A 440 -16.00 10.01 6.14
C ARG A 440 -15.67 9.42 7.52
N GLY A 441 -14.99 8.27 7.54
CA GLY A 441 -14.54 7.62 8.77
C GLY A 441 -13.28 8.26 9.37
N TYR A 442 -12.32 8.68 8.56
CA TYR A 442 -11.01 9.17 9.05
C TYR A 442 -10.83 10.69 9.01
N GLY A 443 -11.41 11.39 8.03
CA GLY A 443 -11.26 12.84 7.85
C GLY A 443 -11.44 13.64 9.14
N PRO A 444 -12.51 13.40 9.92
CA PRO A 444 -12.73 14.13 11.16
C PRO A 444 -11.65 13.88 12.22
N GLU A 445 -11.10 12.67 12.30
CA GLU A 445 -10.02 12.36 13.24
C GLU A 445 -8.72 13.08 12.86
N ILE A 446 -8.41 13.13 11.56
CA ILE A 446 -7.25 13.84 11.03
C ILE A 446 -7.39 15.35 11.29
N ALA A 447 -8.55 15.92 10.93
CA ALA A 447 -8.85 17.34 11.13
C ALA A 447 -8.76 17.73 12.61
N ASN A 448 -9.37 16.94 13.50
CA ASN A 448 -9.31 17.18 14.95
C ASN A 448 -7.90 17.03 15.51
N GLY A 449 -7.12 16.05 15.01
CA GLY A 449 -5.73 15.84 15.40
C GLY A 449 -4.83 17.02 15.02
N LEU A 450 -5.00 17.56 13.82
CA LEU A 450 -4.26 18.71 13.32
C LEU A 450 -4.71 20.03 13.96
N ALA A 451 -5.99 20.16 14.29
CA ALA A 451 -6.52 21.34 14.99
C ALA A 451 -5.85 21.56 16.36
N LYS A 452 -5.41 20.48 17.04
CA LYS A 452 -4.65 20.56 18.30
C LYS A 452 -3.35 21.37 18.17
N ILE A 453 -2.75 21.43 16.99
CA ILE A 453 -1.54 22.22 16.70
C ILE A 453 -1.82 23.46 15.84
N ASN A 454 -3.07 23.95 15.87
CA ASN A 454 -3.56 25.10 15.10
C ASN A 454 -3.53 24.94 13.57
N VAL A 455 -3.45 23.71 13.07
CA VAL A 455 -3.61 23.41 11.64
C VAL A 455 -5.09 23.08 11.40
N LEU A 456 -5.90 24.10 11.14
CA LEU A 456 -7.36 24.02 11.07
C LEU A 456 -7.85 23.64 9.68
N GLU A 457 -8.82 22.73 9.58
CA GLU A 457 -9.41 22.30 8.31
C GLU A 457 -9.93 23.48 7.46
N ASN A 458 -9.87 23.34 6.13
CA ASN A 458 -10.29 24.36 5.15
C ASN A 458 -9.51 25.69 5.27
N THR A 459 -8.26 25.62 5.74
CA THR A 459 -7.29 26.72 5.69
C THR A 459 -6.11 26.40 4.76
N ASP A 460 -5.37 27.43 4.36
CA ASP A 460 -4.16 27.26 3.54
C ASP A 460 -3.07 26.45 4.28
N ASP A 461 -2.98 26.56 5.60
CA ASP A 461 -2.03 25.79 6.42
C ASP A 461 -2.36 24.30 6.41
N TYR A 462 -3.65 23.96 6.48
CA TYR A 462 -4.11 22.58 6.39
C TYR A 462 -3.85 21.97 5.00
N GLU A 463 -4.20 22.67 3.92
CA GLU A 463 -3.91 22.18 2.56
C GLU A 463 -2.40 22.15 2.27
N THR A 464 -1.62 23.03 2.90
CA THR A 464 -0.16 22.98 2.87
C THR A 464 0.38 21.77 3.61
N PHE A 465 -0.15 21.46 4.80
CA PHE A 465 0.18 20.24 5.52
C PHE A 465 -0.12 19.01 4.66
N MET A 466 -1.33 18.90 4.10
CA MET A 466 -1.73 17.77 3.25
C MET A 466 -0.79 17.59 2.05
N ARG A 467 -0.40 18.67 1.38
CA ARG A 467 0.54 18.63 0.26
C ARG A 467 1.92 18.10 0.67
N PHE A 468 2.47 18.57 1.79
CA PHE A 468 3.78 18.12 2.26
C PHE A 468 3.74 16.70 2.83
N ALA A 469 2.69 16.34 3.56
CA ALA A 469 2.47 14.97 4.02
C ALA A 469 2.43 14.00 2.83
N GLN A 470 1.67 14.33 1.77
CA GLN A 470 1.63 13.51 0.56
C GLN A 470 3.02 13.41 -0.08
N THR A 471 3.75 14.52 -0.20
CA THR A 471 5.11 14.52 -0.75
C THR A 471 6.06 13.61 0.03
N VAL A 472 5.96 13.58 1.36
CA VAL A 472 6.78 12.71 2.21
C VAL A 472 6.36 11.25 2.07
N THR A 473 5.08 10.97 1.90
CA THR A 473 4.51 9.62 1.83
C THR A 473 4.52 9.01 0.43
N ASP A 474 4.65 9.82 -0.63
CA ASP A 474 4.53 9.42 -2.03
C ASP A 474 5.32 8.16 -2.38
N SER A 475 6.55 8.05 -1.87
CA SER A 475 7.43 6.93 -2.22
C SER A 475 7.07 5.60 -1.52
N GLY A 476 6.00 5.57 -0.72
CA GLY A 476 5.28 4.38 -0.25
C GLY A 476 3.80 4.36 -0.64
N ASP A 477 3.31 5.37 -1.36
CA ASP A 477 1.90 5.49 -1.77
C ASP A 477 1.59 4.57 -2.97
N PRO A 478 0.49 3.79 -2.95
CA PRO A 478 0.17 2.86 -4.03
C PRO A 478 -0.07 3.51 -5.39
N ILE A 479 -0.40 4.81 -5.46
CA ILE A 479 -0.61 5.49 -6.74
C ILE A 479 0.66 5.46 -7.60
N ASN A 480 1.84 5.49 -6.97
CA ASN A 480 3.14 5.43 -7.63
C ASN A 480 3.52 4.01 -8.10
N PHE A 481 2.81 2.99 -7.61
CA PHE A 481 3.04 1.58 -7.94
C PHE A 481 1.94 0.98 -8.83
N ALA A 482 0.80 1.66 -8.96
CA ALA A 482 -0.39 1.20 -9.68
C ALA A 482 -0.10 0.75 -11.12
N MET A 483 0.62 1.57 -11.89
CA MET A 483 0.99 1.22 -13.27
C MET A 483 1.82 -0.06 -13.36
N ASN A 484 2.75 -0.29 -12.41
CA ASN A 484 3.59 -1.48 -12.40
C ASN A 484 2.85 -2.71 -11.83
N ALA A 485 1.89 -2.51 -10.93
CA ALA A 485 1.06 -3.57 -10.37
C ALA A 485 0.28 -4.30 -11.47
N ARG A 486 -0.15 -3.55 -12.51
CA ARG A 486 -0.71 -4.05 -13.76
C ARG A 486 0.12 -3.56 -14.96
N TYR A 487 1.40 -3.90 -14.97
CA TYR A 487 2.34 -3.49 -16.01
C TYR A 487 1.92 -4.01 -17.39
N LYS A 488 1.71 -3.09 -18.33
CA LYS A 488 1.48 -3.41 -19.74
C LYS A 488 2.83 -3.61 -20.43
N LYS A 489 3.10 -4.82 -20.90
CA LYS A 489 4.30 -5.20 -21.65
C LYS A 489 4.27 -4.61 -23.06
N ALA A 490 5.43 -4.66 -23.72
CA ALA A 490 5.60 -4.16 -25.09
C ALA A 490 4.77 -4.93 -26.14
N ASP A 491 4.37 -6.18 -25.84
CA ASP A 491 3.51 -7.01 -26.69
C ASP A 491 2.00 -6.80 -26.45
N ASP A 492 1.65 -5.69 -25.80
CA ASP A 492 0.28 -5.31 -25.40
C ASP A 492 -0.38 -6.20 -24.34
N THR A 493 0.33 -7.21 -23.81
CA THR A 493 -0.16 -8.05 -22.71
C THR A 493 0.14 -7.45 -21.35
N TYR A 494 -0.61 -7.85 -20.32
CA TYR A 494 -0.35 -7.43 -18.93
C TYR A 494 0.51 -8.47 -18.21
N ASN A 495 1.35 -8.02 -17.27
CA ASN A 495 2.20 -8.88 -16.44
C ASN A 495 1.40 -9.88 -15.59
N ARG A 496 0.22 -9.47 -15.12
CA ARG A 496 -0.73 -10.29 -14.37
C ARG A 496 -2.16 -9.78 -14.52
N PRO A 497 -3.18 -10.64 -14.39
CA PRO A 497 -4.56 -10.20 -14.28
C PRO A 497 -4.85 -9.63 -12.89
N ILE A 498 -5.76 -8.64 -12.83
CA ILE A 498 -6.19 -7.96 -11.60
C ILE A 498 -7.72 -7.90 -11.59
N HIS A 499 -8.33 -8.39 -10.53
CA HIS A 499 -9.74 -8.20 -10.21
C HIS A 499 -9.86 -7.05 -9.21
N PHE A 500 -10.32 -5.88 -9.66
CA PHE A 500 -10.43 -4.67 -8.84
C PHE A 500 -11.89 -4.42 -8.47
N THR A 501 -12.19 -4.38 -7.17
CA THR A 501 -13.55 -4.10 -6.69
C THR A 501 -13.58 -2.83 -5.85
N GLN A 502 -14.60 -2.01 -6.06
CA GLN A 502 -14.92 -0.87 -5.20
C GLN A 502 -16.39 -0.91 -4.80
N VAL A 503 -16.74 -0.23 -3.72
CA VAL A 503 -18.12 -0.01 -3.30
C VAL A 503 -18.45 1.46 -3.54
N LEU A 504 -19.63 1.72 -4.10
CA LEU A 504 -20.16 3.06 -4.25
C LEU A 504 -20.43 3.65 -2.87
N ASN A 505 -20.04 4.91 -2.65
CA ASN A 505 -20.27 5.61 -1.37
C ASN A 505 -19.57 4.96 -0.17
N ASP A 506 -18.44 4.28 -0.40
CA ASP A 506 -17.59 3.76 0.67
C ASP A 506 -17.17 4.87 1.64
N LEU A 507 -17.49 4.69 2.92
CA LEU A 507 -17.28 5.68 3.98
C LEU A 507 -15.83 5.74 4.47
N VAL A 508 -15.02 4.73 4.16
CA VAL A 508 -13.64 4.61 4.64
C VAL A 508 -12.67 4.96 3.53
N VAL A 509 -12.82 4.35 2.34
CA VAL A 509 -12.00 4.65 1.16
C VAL A 509 -12.89 5.27 0.09
N PRO A 510 -12.95 6.61 0.00
CA PRO A 510 -13.87 7.27 -0.92
C PRO A 510 -13.53 6.96 -2.38
N ASN A 511 -14.56 7.01 -3.25
CA ASN A 511 -14.34 6.79 -4.68
C ASN A 511 -13.49 7.92 -5.31
N ALA A 512 -13.65 9.15 -4.82
CA ALA A 512 -12.86 10.32 -5.18
C ALA A 512 -12.82 11.33 -4.01
N ALA A 513 -11.79 12.17 -3.95
CA ALA A 513 -11.69 13.28 -3.00
C ALA A 513 -12.01 14.61 -3.69
N VAL A 514 -13.29 15.01 -3.72
CA VAL A 514 -13.74 16.19 -4.48
C VAL A 514 -14.00 17.36 -3.55
N LYS A 515 -13.50 18.55 -3.91
CA LYS A 515 -13.75 19.78 -3.14
C LYS A 515 -15.25 19.99 -2.95
N GLY A 516 -15.68 20.15 -1.71
CA GLY A 516 -17.08 20.34 -1.37
C GLY A 516 -17.33 20.28 0.13
N PRO A 517 -18.54 20.66 0.57
CA PRO A 517 -18.95 20.52 1.96
C PRO A 517 -19.02 19.05 2.36
N GLN A 518 -18.98 18.80 3.66
CA GLN A 518 -19.25 17.48 4.23
C GLN A 518 -20.61 16.93 3.73
N THR A 519 -20.64 15.64 3.39
CA THR A 519 -21.86 14.92 2.98
C THR A 519 -22.06 13.66 3.82
N ALA A 520 -23.05 12.83 3.47
CA ALA A 520 -23.23 11.53 4.11
C ALA A 520 -22.07 10.54 3.81
N THR A 521 -21.32 10.75 2.73
CA THR A 521 -20.38 9.76 2.17
C THR A 521 -18.96 10.31 1.96
N GLN A 522 -18.74 11.59 2.27
CA GLN A 522 -17.46 12.25 2.19
C GLN A 522 -17.35 13.27 3.32
N ASP A 523 -16.15 13.48 3.84
CA ASP A 523 -15.89 14.61 4.73
C ASP A 523 -15.81 15.96 3.99
N LEU A 524 -15.61 17.05 4.74
CA LEU A 524 -15.26 18.34 4.15
C LEU A 524 -13.94 18.22 3.38
N VAL A 525 -13.87 18.80 2.18
CA VAL A 525 -12.64 18.80 1.37
C VAL A 525 -12.39 20.20 0.84
N GLY A 526 -11.32 20.85 1.33
CA GLY A 526 -10.96 22.22 0.97
C GLY A 526 -10.41 22.35 -0.46
N ALA A 527 -9.60 21.38 -0.89
CA ALA A 527 -9.06 21.26 -2.25
C ALA A 527 -9.24 19.85 -2.83
N THR A 528 -9.53 19.76 -4.13
CA THR A 528 -9.75 18.47 -4.82
C THR A 528 -8.46 17.65 -4.92
N GLY A 529 -8.50 16.39 -4.47
CA GLY A 529 -7.44 15.41 -4.67
C GLY A 529 -7.70 14.56 -5.92
N PHE A 530 -7.28 15.05 -7.10
CA PHE A 530 -7.58 14.41 -8.38
C PHE A 530 -7.04 12.98 -8.54
N LEU A 531 -5.99 12.62 -7.79
CA LEU A 531 -5.38 11.28 -7.80
C LEU A 531 -5.83 10.41 -6.62
N SER A 532 -6.71 10.93 -5.75
CA SER A 532 -7.08 10.27 -4.50
C SER A 532 -8.36 9.46 -4.62
N GLY A 533 -8.35 8.32 -3.92
CA GLY A 533 -9.48 7.39 -3.85
C GLY A 533 -9.31 6.14 -4.73
N ASN A 534 -10.29 5.26 -4.67
CA ASN A 534 -10.24 3.96 -5.37
C ASN A 534 -10.37 4.10 -6.89
N THR A 535 -11.16 5.04 -7.40
CA THR A 535 -11.37 5.21 -8.85
C THR A 535 -10.12 5.79 -9.52
N ALA A 536 -9.41 6.69 -8.84
CA ALA A 536 -8.13 7.21 -9.32
C ALA A 536 -7.05 6.11 -9.32
N LEU A 537 -7.03 5.25 -8.29
CA LEU A 537 -6.11 4.11 -8.24
C LEU A 537 -6.35 3.13 -9.40
N ALA A 538 -7.61 2.75 -9.67
CA ALA A 538 -7.96 1.87 -10.79
C ALA A 538 -7.50 2.47 -12.14
N LYS A 539 -7.76 3.76 -12.37
CA LYS A 539 -7.28 4.46 -13.58
C LYS A 539 -5.75 4.46 -13.67
N ALA A 540 -5.05 4.67 -12.55
CA ALA A 540 -3.59 4.61 -12.49
C ALA A 540 -3.03 3.18 -12.69
N MET A 541 -3.82 2.12 -12.48
CA MET A 541 -3.47 0.75 -12.90
C MET A 541 -3.72 0.51 -14.41
N GLY A 542 -4.16 1.53 -15.14
CA GLY A 542 -4.47 1.44 -16.57
C GLY A 542 -5.83 0.79 -16.86
N PHE A 543 -6.77 0.78 -15.91
CA PHE A 543 -8.16 0.47 -16.22
C PHE A 543 -8.83 1.64 -16.94
N ASN A 544 -9.63 1.34 -17.95
CA ASN A 544 -10.47 2.34 -18.60
C ASN A 544 -11.80 2.46 -17.83
N ILE A 545 -12.24 3.68 -17.55
CA ILE A 545 -13.53 3.93 -16.88
C ILE A 545 -14.71 3.42 -17.70
N ALA A 546 -14.58 3.37 -19.03
CA ALA A 546 -15.60 2.81 -19.91
C ALA A 546 -15.79 1.28 -19.73
N ASP A 547 -14.78 0.59 -19.20
CA ASP A 547 -14.82 -0.85 -18.96
C ASP A 547 -15.30 -1.20 -17.54
N LYS A 548 -15.48 -0.18 -16.67
CA LYS A 548 -16.00 -0.37 -15.32
C LYS A 548 -17.40 -0.99 -15.38
N LYS A 549 -17.61 -2.06 -14.63
CA LYS A 549 -18.88 -2.78 -14.52
C LYS A 549 -19.55 -2.43 -13.21
N ASP A 550 -20.72 -1.82 -13.28
CA ASP A 550 -21.51 -1.60 -12.09
C ASP A 550 -22.26 -2.89 -11.72
N ILE A 551 -22.14 -3.30 -10.46
CA ILE A 551 -22.84 -4.44 -9.88
C ILE A 551 -23.97 -3.89 -9.01
N ASP A 552 -25.19 -4.11 -9.49
CA ASP A 552 -26.41 -3.95 -8.70
C ASP A 552 -26.90 -5.34 -8.34
N ILE A 553 -26.82 -5.73 -7.06
CA ILE A 553 -27.04 -7.11 -6.63
C ILE A 553 -28.44 -7.62 -6.97
N ASP A 554 -29.43 -6.74 -6.96
CA ASP A 554 -30.83 -7.07 -7.24
C ASP A 554 -31.06 -7.24 -8.75
N MET A 555 -30.38 -6.44 -9.58
CA MET A 555 -30.58 -6.39 -11.02
C MET A 555 -29.52 -7.10 -11.86
N LEU A 556 -28.43 -7.61 -11.28
CA LEU A 556 -27.33 -8.18 -12.07
C LEU A 556 -27.77 -9.39 -12.89
N SER A 557 -27.24 -9.54 -14.10
CA SER A 557 -27.39 -10.74 -14.92
C SER A 557 -26.16 -11.63 -14.80
N LYS A 558 -26.34 -12.95 -14.82
CA LYS A 558 -25.21 -13.89 -14.85
C LYS A 558 -24.35 -13.66 -16.10
N GLY A 559 -23.03 -13.71 -15.95
CA GLY A 559 -22.09 -13.53 -17.06
C GLY A 559 -20.64 -13.77 -16.65
N ASN A 560 -19.71 -13.76 -17.60
CA ASN A 560 -18.28 -13.95 -17.34
C ASN A 560 -17.48 -12.78 -17.91
N VAL A 561 -16.51 -12.29 -17.14
CA VAL A 561 -15.54 -11.29 -17.58
C VAL A 561 -14.16 -11.91 -17.59
N VAL A 562 -13.48 -11.90 -18.73
CA VAL A 562 -12.16 -12.51 -18.91
C VAL A 562 -11.05 -11.49 -18.63
N GLY A 563 -10.01 -11.91 -17.91
CA GLY A 563 -8.81 -11.14 -17.63
C GLY A 563 -8.98 -10.13 -16.50
N SER A 564 -8.22 -9.03 -16.57
CA SER A 564 -8.36 -7.94 -15.60
C SER A 564 -9.74 -7.30 -15.69
N SER A 565 -10.33 -6.99 -14.55
CA SER A 565 -11.69 -6.47 -14.46
C SER A 565 -11.81 -5.42 -13.36
N TRP A 566 -12.73 -4.47 -13.56
CA TRP A 566 -13.05 -3.40 -12.60
C TRP A 566 -14.54 -3.39 -12.33
N PHE A 567 -14.92 -3.68 -11.08
CA PHE A 567 -16.30 -3.69 -10.62
C PHE A 567 -16.57 -2.60 -9.58
N GLU A 568 -17.71 -1.93 -9.70
CA GLU A 568 -18.26 -1.05 -8.68
C GLU A 568 -19.58 -1.62 -8.15
N PHE A 569 -19.60 -2.02 -6.89
CA PHE A 569 -20.81 -2.50 -6.23
C PHE A 569 -21.64 -1.31 -5.75
N LYS A 570 -22.90 -1.24 -6.19
CA LYS A 570 -23.84 -0.18 -5.81
C LYS A 570 -24.41 -0.35 -4.41
N GLN A 571 -24.33 -1.57 -3.86
CA GLN A 571 -24.72 -1.92 -2.51
C GLN A 571 -23.54 -2.50 -1.72
N GLY A 572 -23.70 -2.57 -0.40
CA GLY A 572 -22.68 -3.07 0.53
C GLY A 572 -22.00 -1.93 1.30
N GLY A 573 -20.83 -2.23 1.85
CA GLY A 573 -20.01 -1.28 2.60
C GLY A 573 -18.53 -1.65 2.52
N HIS A 574 -17.69 -0.86 3.18
CA HIS A 574 -16.23 -1.02 3.11
C HIS A 574 -15.77 -2.46 3.45
N GLY A 575 -16.38 -3.08 4.46
CA GLY A 575 -16.04 -4.43 4.92
C GLY A 575 -16.67 -5.57 4.10
N SER A 576 -17.39 -5.30 3.01
CA SER A 576 -18.25 -6.31 2.36
C SER A 576 -17.54 -7.57 1.86
N LEU A 577 -16.22 -7.56 1.61
CA LEU A 577 -15.49 -8.79 1.30
C LEU A 577 -15.49 -9.78 2.47
N LEU A 578 -15.51 -9.27 3.70
CA LEU A 578 -15.32 -10.04 4.93
C LEU A 578 -16.60 -10.20 5.75
N ASP A 579 -17.46 -9.17 5.74
CA ASP A 579 -18.59 -9.07 6.65
C ASP A 579 -19.93 -9.04 5.89
N PRO A 580 -20.77 -10.09 6.04
CA PRO A 580 -22.07 -10.19 5.37
C PRO A 580 -23.17 -9.35 6.04
N THR A 581 -22.92 -8.72 7.19
CA THR A 581 -23.97 -8.01 7.97
C THR A 581 -24.62 -6.87 7.20
N THR A 582 -23.84 -6.13 6.40
CA THR A 582 -24.37 -5.01 5.61
C THR A 582 -25.18 -5.51 4.42
N ASN A 583 -24.69 -6.52 3.70
CA ASN A 583 -25.39 -7.16 2.59
C ASN A 583 -24.74 -8.52 2.26
N ALA A 584 -25.36 -9.62 2.67
CA ALA A 584 -24.81 -10.97 2.51
C ALA A 584 -24.66 -11.41 1.04
N SER A 585 -25.55 -10.95 0.16
CA SER A 585 -25.47 -11.26 -1.28
C SER A 585 -24.28 -10.56 -1.93
N VAL A 586 -23.99 -9.31 -1.55
CA VAL A 586 -22.77 -8.59 -2.00
C VAL A 586 -21.52 -9.30 -1.51
N THR A 587 -21.46 -9.72 -0.24
CA THR A 587 -20.33 -10.49 0.29
C THR A 587 -20.12 -11.80 -0.46
N THR A 588 -21.21 -12.52 -0.70
CA THR A 588 -21.19 -13.77 -1.48
C THR A 588 -20.65 -13.52 -2.88
N GLU A 589 -21.14 -12.47 -3.56
CA GLU A 589 -20.72 -12.09 -4.91
C GLU A 589 -19.23 -11.74 -4.96
N MET A 590 -18.74 -10.87 -4.07
CA MET A 590 -17.32 -10.50 -4.01
C MET A 590 -16.41 -11.71 -3.78
N GLN A 591 -16.79 -12.60 -2.85
CA GLN A 591 -15.98 -13.78 -2.55
C GLN A 591 -16.01 -14.80 -3.69
N CYS A 592 -17.16 -15.07 -4.30
CA CYS A 592 -17.26 -16.04 -5.39
C CYS A 592 -16.58 -15.53 -6.67
N GLN A 593 -16.64 -14.23 -6.95
CA GLN A 593 -15.87 -13.59 -8.01
C GLN A 593 -14.36 -13.81 -7.79
N SER A 594 -13.87 -13.48 -6.59
CA SER A 594 -12.45 -13.61 -6.23
C SER A 594 -11.94 -15.06 -6.30
N ALA A 595 -12.67 -16.02 -5.72
CA ALA A 595 -12.26 -17.43 -5.73
C ALA A 595 -12.24 -18.02 -7.15
N SER A 596 -13.26 -17.71 -7.96
CA SER A 596 -13.34 -18.21 -9.34
C SER A 596 -12.28 -17.57 -10.24
N PHE A 597 -11.98 -16.29 -10.02
CA PHE A 597 -10.89 -15.57 -10.69
C PHE A 597 -9.54 -16.26 -10.47
N PHE A 598 -9.21 -16.60 -9.23
CA PHE A 598 -7.97 -17.33 -8.93
C PHE A 598 -8.01 -18.76 -9.47
N PHE A 599 -9.11 -19.47 -9.30
CA PHE A 599 -9.25 -20.86 -9.77
C PHE A 599 -8.99 -20.97 -11.27
N THR A 600 -9.65 -20.12 -12.06
CA THR A 600 -9.51 -20.13 -13.52
C THR A 600 -8.11 -19.70 -13.97
N ALA A 601 -7.51 -18.71 -13.29
CA ALA A 601 -6.11 -18.35 -13.51
C ALA A 601 -5.15 -19.52 -13.23
N ALA A 602 -5.36 -20.27 -12.15
CA ALA A 602 -4.52 -21.40 -11.76
C ALA A 602 -4.65 -22.61 -12.69
N MET A 603 -5.87 -22.91 -13.14
CA MET A 603 -6.17 -24.12 -13.91
C MET A 603 -6.00 -23.94 -15.41
N THR A 604 -6.30 -22.76 -15.95
CA THR A 604 -6.35 -22.53 -17.40
C THR A 604 -5.32 -21.52 -17.91
N GLY A 605 -4.62 -20.84 -16.99
CA GLY A 605 -3.77 -19.70 -17.32
C GLY A 605 -4.55 -18.43 -17.70
N THR A 606 -5.88 -18.51 -17.79
CA THR A 606 -6.77 -17.38 -18.11
C THR A 606 -7.71 -17.11 -16.94
N ALA A 607 -7.61 -15.92 -16.35
CA ALA A 607 -8.48 -15.54 -15.25
C ALA A 607 -9.87 -15.15 -15.75
N VAL A 608 -10.93 -15.59 -15.07
CA VAL A 608 -12.32 -15.31 -15.39
C VAL A 608 -13.09 -14.96 -14.12
N VAL A 609 -13.79 -13.83 -14.15
CA VAL A 609 -14.69 -13.39 -13.07
C VAL A 609 -16.13 -13.71 -13.45
N PRO A 610 -16.80 -14.64 -12.75
CA PRO A 610 -18.22 -14.87 -12.92
C PRO A 610 -19.03 -13.80 -12.20
N VAL A 611 -19.83 -13.06 -12.94
CA VAL A 611 -20.84 -12.14 -12.41
C VAL A 611 -22.11 -12.93 -12.13
N GLY A 612 -22.69 -12.73 -10.96
CA GLY A 612 -23.92 -13.39 -10.49
C GLY A 612 -23.72 -14.78 -9.93
N CYS A 613 -22.50 -15.11 -9.51
CA CYS A 613 -22.22 -16.36 -8.80
C CYS A 613 -22.84 -16.41 -7.39
N SER A 614 -23.36 -15.29 -6.89
CA SER A 614 -24.21 -15.22 -5.69
C SER A 614 -25.68 -15.63 -5.94
N LYS A 615 -26.14 -15.70 -7.19
CA LYS A 615 -27.52 -16.09 -7.51
C LYS A 615 -27.68 -17.62 -7.49
N PRO A 616 -28.86 -18.15 -7.12
CA PRO A 616 -29.15 -19.58 -7.23
C PRO A 616 -28.85 -20.12 -8.64
N ALA A 617 -28.46 -21.40 -8.74
CA ALA A 617 -28.41 -22.08 -10.03
C ALA A 617 -29.82 -22.07 -10.67
N ASP A 618 -29.89 -21.85 -11.98
CA ASP A 618 -31.17 -21.83 -12.71
C ASP A 618 -31.72 -23.25 -12.88
#